data_AF-A0A2D0HL46-F1
#
_entry.id   AF-A0A2D0HL46-F1
#
_cell.length_a   1.000
_cell.length_b   1.000
_cell.length_c   1.000
_cell.angle_alpha   90.00
_cell.angle_beta   90.00
_cell.angle_gamma   90.00
#
_symmetry.space_group_name_H-M   'P 1'
#
loop_
_entity.id
_entity.type
_entity.pdbx_description
1 polymer ?
#
loop_
_entity_poly.entity_id
_entity_poly.type
_entity_poly.pdbx_seq_one_letter_code
_entity_poly.pdbx_strand_id
1 'polypeptide(L)' 'MAEENREVRGRLPKDLKIAFEIACARLELTQTAALEEAIRDWLKKKIPLLVESHRGVKGLWSKIL' A
#
# COMPACT_ATOMS: atom_id res chain seq x y z
N MET A 1 12.16 6.77 -16.81
CA MET A 1 12.87 6.47 -15.54
C MET A 1 12.16 5.29 -14.94
N ALA A 2 12.82 4.14 -14.76
CA ALA A 2 12.18 2.98 -14.16
C ALA A 2 11.84 3.31 -12.70
N GLU A 3 10.57 3.18 -12.33
CA GLU A 3 10.12 3.38 -10.95
C GLU A 3 10.74 2.29 -10.07
N GLU A 4 11.48 2.67 -9.03
CA GLU A 4 12.11 1.73 -8.11
C GLU A 4 11.05 1.19 -7.14
N ASN A 5 10.42 0.07 -7.50
CA ASN A 5 9.49 -0.62 -6.62
C ASN A 5 10.24 -1.52 -5.62
N ARG A 6 9.85 -1.45 -4.35
CA ARG A 6 10.36 -2.32 -3.28
C ARG A 6 9.33 -3.38 -2.91
N GLU A 7 9.76 -4.62 -2.82
CA GLU A 7 8.90 -5.72 -2.40
C GLU A 7 8.62 -5.64 -0.89
N VAL A 8 7.34 -5.74 -0.52
CA VAL A 8 6.89 -5.85 0.86
C VAL A 8 6.18 -7.19 1.05
N ARG A 9 6.66 -8.00 1.99
CA ARG A 9 6.04 -9.30 2.33
C ARG A 9 5.20 -9.18 3.59
N GLY A 10 4.03 -9.81 3.58
CA GLY A 10 3.10 -9.81 4.70
C GLY A 10 2.35 -11.13 4.84
N ARG A 11 1.67 -11.30 5.99
CA ARG A 11 0.76 -12.44 6.23
C ARG A 11 -0.67 -11.93 6.32
N LEU A 12 -1.59 -12.67 5.69
CA LEU A 12 -3.03 -12.46 5.77
C LEU A 12 -3.70 -13.74 6.27
N PRO A 13 -4.77 -13.64 7.08
CA PRO A 13 -5.64 -14.78 7.36
C PRO A 13 -6.11 -15.43 6.06
N LYS A 14 -6.22 -16.77 6.05
CA LYS A 14 -6.54 -17.54 4.85
C LYS A 14 -7.85 -17.08 4.20
N ASP A 15 -8.90 -16.93 4.99
CA ASP A 15 -10.23 -16.53 4.49
C ASP A 15 -10.19 -15.12 3.88
N LEU A 16 -9.41 -14.22 4.48
CA LEU A 16 -9.24 -12.87 3.95
C LEU A 16 -8.49 -12.85 2.62
N LYS A 17 -7.46 -13.68 2.47
CA LYS A 17 -6.75 -13.84 1.19
C LYS A 17 -7.70 -14.33 0.09
N ILE A 18 -8.51 -15.36 0.39
CA ILE A 18 -9.46 -15.92 -0.57
C ILE A 18 -10.48 -14.87 -1.01
N ALA A 19 -11.08 -14.15 -0.05
CA ALA A 19 -12.03 -13.08 -0.35
C ALA A 19 -11.40 -11.97 -1.22
N PHE A 20 -10.15 -11.60 -0.93
CA PHE A 20 -9.39 -10.64 -1.71
C PHE A 20 -9.15 -11.13 -3.16
N GLU A 21 -8.71 -12.37 -3.35
CA GLU A 21 -8.50 -12.96 -4.67
C GLU A 21 -9.78 -13.02 -5.50
N ILE A 22 -10.91 -13.38 -4.88
CA ILE A 22 -12.23 -13.38 -5.52
C ILE A 22 -12.63 -11.95 -5.94
N ALA A 23 -12.42 -10.96 -5.08
CA ALA A 23 -12.75 -9.57 -5.39
C ALA A 23 -11.93 -9.04 -6.57
N CYS A 24 -10.61 -9.28 -6.57
CA CYS A 24 -9.73 -8.92 -7.69
C CYS A 24 -10.20 -9.55 -9.01
N ALA A 25 -10.55 -10.85 -9.00
CA ALA A 25 -11.03 -11.54 -10.19
C ALA A 25 -12.35 -10.95 -10.71
N ARG A 26 -13.31 -10.66 -9.82
CA ARG A 26 -14.63 -10.11 -10.19
C ARG A 26 -14.57 -8.68 -10.72
N LEU A 27 -13.59 -7.91 -10.28
CA LEU A 27 -13.41 -6.50 -10.65
C LEU A 27 -12.36 -6.31 -11.75
N GLU A 28 -11.79 -7.41 -12.27
CA GLU A 28 -10.74 -7.40 -13.28
C GLU A 28 -9.51 -6.56 -12.88
N LEU A 29 -9.15 -6.64 -11.59
CA LEU A 29 -8.01 -5.94 -11.01
C LEU A 29 -6.86 -6.91 -10.73
N THR A 30 -5.64 -6.42 -10.88
CA THR A 30 -4.47 -7.13 -10.37
C THR A 30 -4.42 -7.01 -8.84
N GLN A 31 -3.91 -8.05 -8.18
CA GLN A 31 -3.72 -8.02 -6.72
C GLN A 31 -2.80 -6.87 -6.29
N THR A 32 -1.78 -6.55 -7.09
CA THR A 32 -0.88 -5.42 -6.85
C THR A 32 -1.64 -4.10 -6.87
N ALA A 33 -2.41 -3.82 -7.92
CA ALA A 33 -3.17 -2.58 -8.03
C ALA A 33 -4.18 -2.42 -6.88
N ALA A 34 -4.88 -3.50 -6.53
CA ALA A 34 -5.83 -3.49 -5.43
C ALA A 34 -5.15 -3.28 -4.06
N LEU A 35 -3.98 -3.89 -3.84
CA LEU A 35 -3.17 -3.64 -2.63
C LEU A 35 -2.66 -2.21 -2.57
N GLU A 36 -2.16 -1.66 -3.68
CA GLU A 36 -1.68 -0.28 -3.75
C GLU A 36 -2.80 0.72 -3.42
N GLU A 37 -3.99 0.50 -3.97
CA GLU A 37 -5.16 1.33 -3.66
C GLU A 37 -5.56 1.22 -2.19
N ALA A 38 -5.67 0.00 -1.66
CA ALA A 38 -6.02 -0.25 -0.26
C ALA A 38 -5.01 0.38 0.71
N ILE A 39 -3.71 0.30 0.40
CA ILE A 39 -2.64 0.94 1.20
C ILE A 39 -2.77 2.47 1.14
N ARG A 40 -2.98 3.04 -0.05
CA ARG A 40 -3.17 4.50 -0.21
C ARG A 40 -4.37 4.99 0.58
N ASP A 41 -5.49 4.28 0.52
CA ASP A 41 -6.70 4.63 1.26
C ASP A 41 -6.50 4.50 2.78
N TRP A 42 -5.88 3.41 3.25
CA TRP A 42 -5.56 3.22 4.66
C TRP A 42 -4.65 4.33 5.20
N LEU A 43 -3.61 4.72 4.45
CA LEU A 43 -2.72 5.82 4.81
C LEU A 43 -3.45 7.16 4.89
N LYS A 44 -4.31 7.48 3.91
CA LYS A 44 -5.11 8.72 3.92
C LYS A 44 -6.01 8.80 5.17
N LYS A 45 -6.64 7.67 5.55
CA LYS A 45 -7.52 7.60 6.72
C LYS A 45 -6.77 7.70 8.05
N LYS A 46 -5.54 7.16 8.11
CA LYS A 46 -4.74 7.10 9.36
C LYS A 46 -3.82 8.30 9.54
N ILE A 47 -3.42 8.94 8.45
CA ILE A 47 -2.42 10.01 8.49
C ILE A 47 -2.93 11.18 7.64
N PRO A 48 -3.86 11.99 8.19
CA PRO A 48 -4.43 13.12 7.46
C PRO A 48 -3.40 14.18 7.02
N LEU A 49 -2.15 14.12 7.51
CA LEU A 49 -1.09 15.11 7.26
C LEU A 49 -0.01 14.67 6.25
N LEU A 50 -0.04 13.46 5.68
CA LEU A 50 1.01 13.01 4.75
C LEU A 50 0.78 13.41 3.28
N VAL A 51 -0.38 13.95 2.94
CA VAL A 51 -0.70 14.32 1.55
C VAL A 51 -0.07 15.66 1.12
N GLU A 52 0.53 16.45 2.03
CA GLU A 52 1.15 17.73 1.66
C GLU A 52 2.68 17.74 1.52
N SER A 53 3.39 16.61 1.67
CA SER A 53 4.86 16.62 1.61
C SER A 53 5.48 15.51 0.77
N HIS A 54 5.22 15.53 -0.54
CA HIS A 54 6.09 14.87 -1.51
C HIS A 54 7.32 15.72 -1.91
N ARG A 55 7.66 16.77 -1.13
CA ARG A 55 8.86 17.59 -1.37
C ARG A 55 9.88 17.64 -0.21
N GLY A 56 9.67 16.95 0.93
CA GLY A 56 10.51 17.22 2.11
C GLY A 56 10.75 16.11 3.14
N VAL A 57 10.41 14.85 2.93
CA VAL A 57 10.59 13.82 3.97
C VAL A 57 11.85 12.98 3.76
N LYS A 58 13.02 13.59 3.93
CA LYS A 58 14.29 12.87 4.19
C LYS A 58 14.61 12.72 5.69
N GLY A 59 13.88 13.39 6.59
CA GLY A 59 14.28 13.52 7.99
C GLY A 59 13.71 12.49 8.97
N LEU A 60 12.60 11.82 8.67
CA LEU A 60 11.90 11.01 9.69
C LEU A 60 12.36 9.53 9.72
N TRP A 61 12.91 9.02 8.63
CA TRP A 61 13.42 7.64 8.57
C TRP A 61 14.80 7.45 9.22
N SER A 62 15.51 8.53 9.55
CA SER A 62 16.84 8.48 10.18
C SER A 62 16.82 8.33 11.71
N LYS A 63 15.63 8.24 12.34
CA LYS A 63 15.48 8.07 13.79
C LYS A 63 14.97 6.68 14.22
N ILE A 64 14.76 5.78 13.26
CA ILE A 64 14.30 4.39 13.52
C ILE A 64 15.40 3.37 13.13
N LEU A 65 16.59 3.83 12.72
CA LEU A 65 17.82 3.04 12.64
C LEU A 65 18.86 3.58 13.61
#